data_AF-A0A914DIE9-F1
#
_entry.id   AF-A0A914DIE9-F1
#
_cell.length_a   1.000
_cell.length_b   1.000
_cell.length_c   1.000
_cell.angle_alpha   90.00
_cell.angle_beta   90.00
_cell.angle_gamma   90.00
#
_symmetry.space_group_name_H-M   'P 1'
#
loop_
_entity.id
_entity.type
_entity.pdbx_description
1 polymer ?
#
loop_
_entity_poly.entity_id
_entity_poly.type
_entity_poly.pdbx_seq_one_letter_code
_entity_poly.pdbx_strand_id
1 'polypeptide(L)'
;MEKDSAIWAQPMILKLKGDKISVEDENGEIVEQFSMKLVVEPTAHQSTNPQDMYNNILLFIVKEDTRNGRRPMNPTEMHIFQCVRVSAQDVVGDIQALIML
;
A
#
# COMPACT_ATOMS: atom_id res chain seq x y z
N MET A 1 -19.53 0.64 17.47
CA MET A 1 -19.05 2.03 17.45
C MET A 1 -18.24 2.25 16.16
N GLU A 2 -18.83 1.95 15.00
CA GLU A 2 -18.18 2.04 13.67
C GLU A 2 -19.15 2.54 12.58
N LYS A 3 -20.33 3.04 12.97
CA LYS A 3 -21.35 3.46 11.99
C LYS A 3 -21.10 4.83 11.36
N ASP A 4 -20.06 5.55 11.81
CA ASP A 4 -19.64 6.87 11.31
C ASP A 4 -18.16 6.92 10.86
N SER A 5 -17.46 5.78 10.76
CA SER A 5 -16.11 5.81 10.19
C SER A 5 -16.19 5.88 8.66
N ALA A 6 -15.59 6.92 8.08
CA ALA A 6 -15.39 7.05 6.63
C ALA A 6 -14.40 6.01 6.05
N ILE A 7 -13.95 5.07 6.88
CA ILE A 7 -12.93 4.08 6.56
C ILE A 7 -13.57 2.70 6.74
N TRP A 8 -13.75 2.01 5.63
CA TRP A 8 -14.24 0.63 5.56
C TRP A 8 -13.12 -0.22 4.96
N ALA A 9 -12.61 -1.18 5.73
CA ALA A 9 -11.55 -2.07 5.25
C ALA A 9 -12.16 -3.22 4.44
N GLN A 10 -11.56 -3.50 3.28
CA GLN A 10 -11.90 -4.66 2.45
C GLN A 10 -10.68 -5.58 2.34
N PRO A 11 -10.85 -6.91 2.41
CA PRO A 11 -9.75 -7.84 2.11
C PRO A 11 -9.26 -7.66 0.68
N MET A 12 -7.94 -7.49 0.54
CA MET A 12 -7.26 -7.33 -0.75
C MET A 12 -5.94 -8.07 -0.75
N ILE A 13 -5.41 -8.35 -1.94
CA ILE A 13 -4.10 -8.95 -2.15
C ILE A 13 -3.16 -7.87 -2.73
N LEU A 14 -2.16 -7.48 -1.95
CA LEU A 14 -1.06 -6.64 -2.43
C LEU A 14 0.01 -7.52 -3.08
N LYS A 15 0.36 -7.26 -4.35
CA LYS A 15 1.43 -7.96 -5.06
C LYS A 15 2.53 -7.00 -5.48
N LEU A 16 3.77 -7.39 -5.21
CA LEU A 16 4.97 -6.74 -5.72
C LEU A 16 5.50 -7.57 -6.90
N LYS A 17 5.56 -6.99 -8.10
CA LYS A 17 6.00 -7.71 -9.30
C LYS A 17 6.81 -6.80 -10.22
N GLY A 18 8.12 -7.01 -10.25
CA GLY A 18 9.03 -6.21 -11.07
C GLY A 18 8.95 -4.73 -10.68
N ASP A 19 8.61 -3.88 -11.64
CA ASP A 19 8.50 -2.42 -11.47
C ASP A 19 7.08 -1.96 -11.10
N LYS A 20 6.22 -2.86 -10.62
CA LYS A 20 4.81 -2.60 -10.33
C LYS A 20 4.38 -3.13 -8.96
N ILE A 21 3.45 -2.40 -8.36
CA ILE A 21 2.63 -2.85 -7.24
C ILE A 21 1.19 -2.95 -7.74
N SER A 22 0.49 -4.05 -7.46
CA SER A 22 -0.95 -4.17 -7.72
C SER A 22 -1.73 -4.53 -6.47
N VAL A 23 -2.93 -3.99 -6.37
CA VAL A 23 -3.95 -4.35 -5.39
C VAL A 23 -5.02 -5.13 -6.13
N GLU A 24 -5.21 -6.38 -5.75
CA GLU A 24 -6.22 -7.26 -6.33
C GLU A 24 -7.30 -7.60 -5.31
N ASP A 25 -8.52 -7.83 -5.79
CA ASP A 25 -9.59 -8.40 -4.98
C ASP A 25 -9.41 -9.91 -4.78
N GLU A 26 -10.35 -10.55 -4.08
CA GLU A 26 -10.31 -12.00 -3.82
C GLU A 26 -10.48 -12.86 -5.09
N ASN A 27 -11.03 -12.30 -6.18
CA ASN A 27 -11.18 -12.97 -7.47
C ASN A 27 -9.93 -12.82 -8.35
N GLY A 28 -8.96 -12.02 -7.92
CA GLY A 28 -7.76 -11.69 -8.68
C GLY A 28 -7.97 -10.57 -9.70
N GLU A 29 -9.08 -9.84 -9.63
CA GLU A 29 -9.28 -8.63 -10.43
C GLU A 29 -8.42 -7.50 -9.87
N ILE A 30 -7.71 -6.80 -10.76
CA ILE A 30 -6.89 -5.65 -10.38
C ILE A 30 -7.81 -4.48 -10.08
N VAL A 31 -7.85 -4.09 -8.81
CA VAL A 31 -8.54 -2.89 -8.32
C VAL A 31 -7.66 -1.67 -8.58
N GLU A 32 -6.36 -1.80 -8.33
CA GLU A 32 -5.42 -0.70 -8.47
C GLU A 32 -4.02 -1.18 -8.87
N GLN A 33 -3.28 -0.35 -9.61
CA GLN A 33 -1.92 -0.64 -10.01
C GLN A 33 -1.07 0.62 -10.08
N PHE A 34 0.11 0.57 -9.48
CA PHE A 34 1.07 1.67 -9.42
C PHE A 34 2.41 1.25 -10.03
N SER A 35 3.13 2.23 -10.57
CA SER A 35 4.55 2.04 -10.84
C SER A 35 5.33 2.13 -9.54
N MET A 36 6.23 1.18 -9.29
CA MET A 36 7.15 1.18 -8.14
C MET A 36 7.95 2.48 -8.05
N LYS A 37 8.25 3.12 -9.20
CA LYS A 37 8.99 4.39 -9.28
C LYS A 37 8.26 5.59 -8.70
N LEU A 38 6.95 5.48 -8.46
CA LEU A 38 6.12 6.53 -7.88
C LEU A 38 5.91 6.31 -6.37
N VAL A 39 6.23 5.11 -5.88
CA VAL A 39 6.11 4.74 -4.47
C VAL A 39 7.25 5.37 -3.68
N VAL A 40 6.91 6.09 -2.62
CA VAL A 40 7.88 6.72 -1.71
C VAL A 40 7.47 6.49 -0.25
N GLU A 41 8.45 6.65 0.63
CA GLU A 41 8.28 6.61 2.08
C GLU A 41 7.57 5.33 2.60
N PRO A 42 7.93 4.11 2.11
CA PRO A 42 7.35 2.89 2.63
C PRO A 42 7.71 2.75 4.11
N THR A 43 6.68 2.65 4.95
CA THR A 43 6.79 2.65 6.41
C THR A 43 5.91 1.55 6.98
N ALA A 44 6.37 0.93 8.07
CA ALA A 44 5.61 -0.08 8.79
C ALA A 44 5.41 0.35 10.24
N HIS A 45 4.22 0.10 10.77
CA HIS A 45 3.95 0.16 12.19
C HIS A 45 3.81 -1.25 12.75
N GLN A 46 4.60 -1.53 13.78
CA GLN A 46 4.51 -2.73 14.58
C GLN A 46 4.37 -2.38 16.06
N SER A 47 3.56 -3.16 16.75
CA SER A 47 3.22 -2.99 18.15
C SER A 47 3.35 -4.33 18.85
N THR A 48 3.98 -4.33 20.01
CA THR A 48 4.02 -5.51 20.90
C THR A 48 2.84 -5.53 21.86
N ASN A 49 1.99 -4.50 21.83
CA ASN A 49 0.80 -4.44 22.67
C ASN A 49 -0.30 -5.34 22.07
N PRO A 50 -0.74 -6.41 22.75
CA PRO A 50 -1.78 -7.30 22.23
C PRO A 50 -3.16 -6.63 22.11
N GLN A 51 -3.35 -5.45 22.71
CA GLN A 51 -4.57 -4.65 22.60
C GLN A 51 -4.52 -3.62 21.46
N ASP A 52 -3.39 -3.47 20.78
CA ASP A 52 -3.29 -2.58 19.62
C ASP A 52 -3.97 -3.22 18.41
N MET A 53 -5.20 -2.77 18.14
CA MET A 53 -6.01 -3.24 17.01
C MET A 53 -5.42 -2.81 15.66
N TYR A 54 -4.63 -1.73 15.63
CA TYR A 54 -4.00 -1.18 14.43
C TYR A 54 -2.53 -1.57 14.39
N ASN A 55 -2.27 -2.87 14.50
CA ASN A 55 -0.93 -3.44 14.42
C ASN A 55 -0.65 -4.01 13.02
N ASN A 56 0.63 -4.14 12.68
CA ASN A 56 1.12 -4.69 11.44
C ASN A 56 0.62 -3.90 10.22
N ILE A 57 0.73 -2.58 10.30
CA ILE A 57 0.26 -1.65 9.27
C ILE A 57 1.41 -1.32 8.32
N LEU A 58 1.16 -1.45 7.02
CA LEU A 58 1.98 -0.94 5.94
C LEU A 58 1.40 0.40 5.46
N LEU A 59 2.28 1.37 5.24
CA LEU A 59 1.95 2.66 4.65
C LEU A 59 2.96 2.98 3.54
N PHE A 60 2.48 3.54 2.44
CA PHE A 60 3.34 4.19 1.46
C PHE A 60 2.60 5.30 0.73
N ILE A 61 3.35 6.21 0.13
CA ILE A 61 2.81 7.31 -0.65
C ILE A 61 3.05 7.01 -2.13
N VAL A 62 2.03 7.20 -2.96
CA VAL A 62 2.16 7.16 -4.42
C VAL A 62 2.13 8.60 -4.91
N LYS A 63 3.25 9.04 -5.49
CA LYS A 63 3.35 10.36 -6.12
C LYS A 63 2.55 10.39 -7.42
N GLU A 64 2.03 11.56 -7.70
CA GLU A 64 1.44 11.91 -8.99
C GLU A 64 2.38 11.57 -10.17
N ASP A 65 1.87 10.93 -11.22
CA ASP A 65 2.63 10.69 -12.45
C ASP A 65 2.60 11.92 -13.37
N THR A 66 3.67 12.71 -13.33
CA THR A 66 3.81 13.95 -14.11
C THR A 66 4.43 13.73 -15.50
N ARG A 67 4.82 12.49 -15.86
CA ARG A 67 5.70 12.21 -17.02
C ARG A 67 5.07 12.49 -18.39
N ASN A 68 3.75 12.63 -18.48
CA ASN A 68 3.06 12.77 -19.75
C ASN A 68 2.57 14.19 -20.09
N GLY A 69 2.87 15.20 -19.26
CA GLY A 69 2.48 16.61 -19.53
C GLY A 69 0.97 16.87 -19.67
N ARG A 70 0.14 15.83 -19.53
CA ARG A 70 -1.30 15.88 -19.39
C ARG A 70 -1.60 16.15 -17.92
N ARG A 71 -2.68 16.88 -17.64
CA ARG A 71 -3.15 17.08 -16.26
C ARG A 71 -3.13 15.74 -15.52
N PRO A 72 -2.58 15.69 -14.30
CA PRO A 72 -2.55 14.46 -13.54
C PRO A 72 -3.94 13.90 -13.38
N MET A 73 -4.06 12.60 -13.65
CA MET A 73 -5.33 11.91 -13.52
C MET A 73 -5.61 11.59 -12.05
N ASN A 74 -4.56 11.36 -11.25
CA ASN A 74 -4.66 11.05 -9.82
C ASN A 74 -3.69 11.96 -9.02
N PRO A 75 -4.13 12.57 -7.91
CA PRO A 75 -3.26 13.33 -7.01
C PRO A 75 -2.28 12.40 -6.28
N THR A 76 -1.38 12.99 -5.48
CA THR A 76 -0.55 12.18 -4.56
C THR A 76 -1.45 11.54 -3.50
N GLU A 77 -1.30 10.23 -3.32
CA GLU A 77 -2.17 9.41 -2.48
C GLU A 77 -1.36 8.66 -1.42
N MET A 78 -1.97 8.44 -0.26
CA MET A 78 -1.41 7.63 0.83
C MET A 78 -2.22 6.34 0.91
N HIS A 79 -1.54 5.21 0.77
CA HIS A 79 -2.17 3.90 0.90
C HIS A 79 -1.78 3.29 2.24
N ILE A 80 -2.78 2.76 2.93
CA ILE A 80 -2.64 2.14 4.25
C ILE A 80 -3.23 0.74 4.16
N PHE A 81 -2.44 -0.27 4.53
CA PHE A 81 -2.85 -1.66 4.55
C PHE A 81 -2.57 -2.26 5.92
N GLN A 82 -3.53 -3.00 6.48
CA GLN A 82 -3.25 -3.89 7.59
C GLN A 82 -2.83 -5.26 7.08
N CYS A 83 -1.58 -5.64 7.29
CA CYS A 83 -1.06 -6.92 6.84
C CYS A 83 -1.56 -8.06 7.74
N VAL A 84 -2.11 -9.11 7.15
CA VAL A 84 -2.75 -10.22 7.89
C VAL A 84 -1.90 -11.50 7.95
N ARG A 85 -1.09 -11.78 6.92
CA ARG A 85 -0.33 -13.03 6.78
C ARG A 85 1.19 -12.84 6.74
N VAL A 86 1.63 -11.61 6.55
CA VAL A 86 3.05 -11.23 6.39
C VAL A 86 3.34 -10.05 7.29
N SER A 87 4.59 -9.90 7.70
CA SER A 87 5.06 -8.73 8.44
C SER A 87 5.04 -7.52 7.51
N ALA A 88 4.40 -6.42 7.93
CA ALA A 88 4.43 -5.16 7.20
C ALA A 88 5.88 -4.63 7.06
N GLN A 89 6.74 -4.94 8.03
CA GLN A 89 8.15 -4.56 7.99
C GLN A 89 8.93 -5.31 6.92
N ASP A 90 8.58 -6.59 6.67
CA ASP A 90 9.18 -7.38 5.60
C ASP A 90 8.74 -6.82 4.24
N VAL A 91 7.45 -6.46 4.11
CA VAL A 91 6.92 -5.83 2.88
C VAL A 91 7.59 -4.48 2.60
N VAL A 92 7.86 -3.67 3.63
CA VAL A 92 8.65 -2.43 3.47
C VAL A 92 10.04 -2.74 2.94
N GLY A 93 10.70 -3.77 3.49
CA GLY A 93 12.02 -4.21 3.03
C GLY A 93 12.01 -4.62 1.55
N ASP A 94 10.99 -5.39 1.14
CA ASP A 94 10.82 -5.81 -0.26
C ASP A 94 10.58 -4.63 -1.21
N ILE A 95 9.72 -3.67 -0.82
CA ILE A 95 9.48 -2.44 -1.59
C ILE A 95 10.78 -1.64 -1.73
N GLN A 96 11.53 -1.45 -0.64
CA GLN A 96 12.79 -0.72 -0.66
C GLN A 96 13.82 -1.40 -1.57
N ALA A 97 13.92 -2.72 -1.51
CA ALA A 97 14.80 -3.49 -2.39
C ALA A 97 14.43 -3.31 -3.86
N LEU A 98 13.14 -3.33 -4.20
CA LEU A 98 12.66 -3.15 -5.57
C LEU A 98 12.79 -1.71 -6.10
N ILE A 99 12.73 -0.71 -5.23
CA ILE A 99 12.97 0.70 -5.60
C ILE A 99 14.45 0.95 -5.94
N MET A 100 15.38 0.22 -5.32
CA MET A 100 16.81 0.38 -5.56
C MET A 100 17.34 -0.31 -6.82
N LEU A 101 16.52 -1.11 -7.51
CA LEU A 101 16.85 -1.79 -8.77
C LEU A 101 16.63 -0.90 -10.00
#